data_AF-A0A8T3WN96-F1
#
_entry.id   AF-A0A8T3WN96-F1
#
_cell.length_a   1.000
_cell.length_b   1.000
_cell.length_c   1.000
_cell.angle_alpha   90.00
_cell.angle_beta   90.00
_cell.angle_gamma   90.00
#
_symmetry.space_group_name_H-M   'P 1'
#
loop_
_entity.id
_entity.type
_entity.pdbx_description
1 polymer ?
#
loop_
_entity_poly.entity_id
_entity_poly.type
_entity_poly.pdbx_seq_one_letter_code
_entity_poly.pdbx_strand_id
1 'polypeptide(L)' 'MIINCNGLILDDYKNLPTFSVPVSALTDRKLGVLESVVKFLKENYELNYSEIGRLLGRDPRTVWTAYSRGKKN' A
#
# COMPACT_ATOMS: atom_id res chain seq x y z
N MET A 1 -22.45 9.05 12.16
CA MET A 1 -21.48 9.80 11.34
C MET A 1 -20.12 9.71 12.02
N ILE A 2 -19.43 8.57 11.88
CA ILE A 2 -18.07 8.45 12.42
C ILE A 2 -17.12 8.74 11.26
N ILE A 3 -16.71 10.00 11.19
CA ILE A 3 -15.65 10.43 10.29
C ILE A 3 -14.37 9.90 10.92
N ASN A 4 -13.72 8.92 10.30
CA ASN A 4 -12.34 8.61 10.66
C ASN A 4 -11.51 9.88 10.37
N CYS A 5 -10.52 10.23 11.21
CA CYS A 5 -9.67 11.43 11.04
C CYS A 5 -9.01 11.56 9.65
N ASN A 6 -9.08 10.54 8.80
CA ASN A 6 -8.57 10.50 7.43
C ASN A 6 -9.63 10.78 6.33
N GLY A 7 -10.87 11.14 6.69
CA GLY A 7 -11.90 11.57 5.73
C GLY A 7 -12.49 10.47 4.84
N LEU A 8 -12.16 9.19 5.07
CA LEU A 8 -12.74 8.05 4.35
C LEU A 8 -14.00 7.55 5.07
N ILE A 9 -15.09 7.44 4.32
CA ILE A 9 -16.33 6.81 4.75
C ILE A 9 -16.08 5.29 4.81
N LEU A 10 -16.42 4.64 5.93
CA LEU A 10 -16.20 3.20 6.17
C LEU A 10 -16.90 2.30 5.13
N ASP A 11 -17.84 2.86 4.37
CA ASP A 11 -18.61 2.17 3.34
C ASP A 11 -17.85 1.99 2.01
N ASP A 12 -16.78 2.77 1.75
CA ASP A 12 -15.99 2.67 0.51
C ASP A 12 -15.04 1.46 0.46
N TYR A 13 -14.66 0.89 1.60
CA TYR A 13 -13.75 -0.27 1.66
C TYR A 13 -14.42 -1.58 1.19
N LYS A 14 -15.75 -1.55 0.99
CA LYS A 14 -16.55 -2.73 0.62
C LYS A 14 -16.41 -3.16 -0.84
N ASN A 15 -15.84 -2.31 -1.71
CA ASN A 15 -15.66 -2.56 -3.15
C ASN A 15 -14.19 -2.38 -3.61
N LEU A 16 -13.22 -2.70 -2.74
CA LEU A 16 -11.82 -2.65 -3.15
C LEU A 16 -11.45 -3.88 -4.00
N PRO A 17 -10.70 -3.71 -5.09
CA PRO A 17 -10.16 -4.83 -5.85
C PRO A 17 -9.23 -5.67 -4.97
N THR A 18 -9.40 -7.00 -5.03
CA THR A 18 -8.56 -7.95 -4.30
C THR A 18 -7.27 -8.21 -5.07
N PHE A 19 -6.12 -7.92 -4.47
CA PHE A 19 -4.80 -8.23 -5.01
C PHE A 19 -4.15 -9.37 -4.23
N SER A 20 -3.48 -10.27 -4.93
CA SER A 20 -2.70 -11.34 -4.30
C SER A 20 -1.22 -11.01 -4.34
N VAL A 21 -0.59 -10.98 -3.17
CA VAL A 21 0.87 -10.78 -3.05
C VAL A 21 1.49 -12.12 -2.66
N PRO A 22 2.38 -12.69 -3.48
CA PRO A 22 3.08 -13.91 -3.11
C PRO A 22 4.02 -13.65 -1.94
N VAL A 23 4.11 -14.60 -1.01
CA VAL A 23 5.02 -14.52 0.15
C VAL A 23 6.48 -14.36 -0.27
N SER A 24 6.84 -14.81 -1.47
CA SER A 24 8.15 -14.61 -2.08
C SER A 24 8.54 -13.13 -2.20
N ALA A 25 7.57 -12.22 -2.40
CA ALA A 25 7.82 -10.78 -2.45
C ALA A 25 8.24 -10.20 -1.08
N LEU A 26 7.96 -10.91 0.01
CA LEU A 26 8.33 -10.54 1.39
C LEU A 26 9.65 -11.19 1.85
N THR A 27 10.33 -11.93 0.95
CA THR A 27 11.57 -12.64 1.29
C THR A 27 12.72 -11.68 1.58
N ASP A 28 12.69 -10.48 0.99
CA ASP A 28 13.75 -9.51 1.16
C ASP A 28 13.75 -8.93 2.58
N ARG A 29 14.73 -9.35 3.38
CA ARG A 29 14.87 -8.96 4.79
C ARG A 29 15.39 -7.53 4.97
N LYS A 30 15.87 -6.88 3.90
CA LYS A 30 16.29 -5.47 3.94
C LYS A 30 15.09 -4.53 3.83
N LEU A 31 13.99 -5.03 3.28
CA LEU A 31 12.74 -4.28 3.12
C LEU A 31 11.76 -4.64 4.23
N GLY A 32 11.17 -3.63 4.86
CA GLY A 32 10.04 -3.84 5.75
C GLY A 32 8.84 -4.43 4.99
N VAL A 33 7.97 -5.15 5.69
CA VAL A 33 6.78 -5.79 5.08
C VAL A 33 5.96 -4.79 4.27
N LEU A 34 5.76 -3.57 4.77
CA LEU A 34 5.05 -2.51 4.05
C LEU A 34 5.78 -2.07 2.78
N GLU A 35 7.11 -1.95 2.85
CA GLU A 35 7.94 -1.51 1.71
C GLU A 35 7.91 -2.55 0.60
N SER A 36 8.04 -3.84 0.95
CA SER A 36 7.93 -4.96 0.02
C SER A 36 6.54 -5.04 -0.62
N VAL A 37 5.46 -4.87 0.15
CA VAL A 37 4.09 -4.86 -0.40
C VAL A 37 3.88 -3.67 -1.34
N VAL A 38 4.26 -2.46 -0.93
CA VAL A 38 4.11 -1.25 -1.74
C VAL A 38 4.93 -1.35 -3.02
N LYS A 39 6.18 -1.84 -2.93
CA LYS A 39 7.05 -2.07 -4.08
C LYS A 39 6.46 -3.10 -5.03
N PHE A 40 5.99 -4.24 -4.52
CA PHE A 40 5.35 -5.27 -5.32
C PHE A 40 4.10 -4.75 -6.04
N LEU A 41 3.22 -4.05 -5.32
CA LEU A 41 2.01 -3.45 -5.89
C LEU A 41 2.34 -2.41 -6.97
N LYS A 42 3.41 -1.62 -6.76
CA LYS A 42 3.81 -0.61 -7.73
C LYS A 42 4.47 -1.22 -8.98
N GLU A 43 5.32 -2.22 -8.82
CA GLU A 43 6.08 -2.81 -9.94
C GLU A 43 5.28 -3.86 -10.72
N ASN A 44 4.37 -4.60 -10.08
CA ASN A 44 3.62 -5.69 -10.73
C ASN A 44 2.23 -5.26 -11.19
N TYR A 45 1.58 -4.35 -10.45
CA TYR A 45 0.23 -3.88 -10.76
C TYR A 45 0.19 -2.42 -11.22
N GLU A 46 1.34 -1.74 -11.29
CA GLU A 46 1.51 -0.37 -11.78
C GLU A 46 0.66 0.70 -11.05
N LEU A 47 0.08 0.35 -9.90
CA LEU A 47 -0.89 1.18 -9.17
C LEU A 47 -0.35 2.56 -8.79
N ASN A 48 -1.24 3.53 -8.70
CA ASN A 48 -0.89 4.86 -8.22
C ASN A 48 -0.73 4.88 -6.70
N TYR A 49 0.10 5.78 -6.15
CA TYR A 49 0.31 5.88 -4.70
C TYR A 49 -0.99 6.16 -3.93
N SER A 50 -1.90 6.93 -4.52
CA SER A 50 -3.23 7.18 -3.98
C SER A 50 -4.09 5.92 -3.92
N GLU A 51 -4.00 5.04 -4.92
CA GLU A 51 -4.74 3.78 -4.96
C GLU A 51 -4.18 2.78 -3.96
N ILE A 52 -2.85 2.66 -3.89
CA ILE A 52 -2.17 1.83 -2.88
C ILE A 52 -2.50 2.33 -1.47
N GLY A 53 -2.56 3.66 -1.27
CA GLY A 53 -2.98 4.26 -0.01
C GLY A 53 -4.42 3.90 0.35
N ARG A 54 -5.35 4.00 -0.60
CA ARG A 54 -6.75 3.59 -0.40
C ARG A 54 -6.89 2.09 -0.13
N LEU A 55 -6.11 1.26 -0.81
CA LEU A 55 -6.08 -0.19 -0.64
C LEU A 55 -5.60 -0.62 0.75
N LEU A 56 -4.53 0.02 1.23
CA LEU A 56 -3.90 -0.29 2.51
C LEU A 56 -4.52 0.50 3.68
N GLY A 57 -5.45 1.41 3.41
CA GLY A 57 -5.99 2.34 4.41
C GLY A 57 -4.92 3.27 5.00
N ARG A 58 -3.93 3.66 4.20
CA ARG A 58 -2.80 4.51 4.59
C ARG A 58 -2.74 5.80 3.79
N ASP A 59 -2.16 6.83 4.39
CA ASP A 59 -1.92 8.08 3.70
C ASP A 59 -0.93 7.88 2.54
N PRO A 60 -1.20 8.45 1.34
CA PRO A 60 -0.33 8.28 0.18
C PRO A 60 1.10 8.79 0.41
N ARG A 61 1.32 9.72 1.34
CA ARG A 61 2.68 10.19 1.70
C ARG A 61 3.47 9.10 2.44
N THR A 62 2.79 8.29 3.26
CA THR A 62 3.40 7.14 3.92
C THR A 62 3.77 6.07 2.90
N VAL A 63 2.88 5.80 1.93
CA VAL A 63 3.13 4.86 0.83
C VAL A 63 4.35 5.30 0.01
N TRP A 64 4.41 6.57 -0.38
CA TRP A 64 5.56 7.11 -1.13
C TRP A 64 6.87 6.99 -0.35
N THR A 65 6.83 7.30 0.94
CA THR A 65 8.02 7.19 1.81
C THR A 65 8.50 5.74 1.91
N ALA A 66 7.58 4.78 2.06
CA ALA A 66 7.89 3.35 2.08
C ALA A 66 8.50 2.88 0.75
N TYR A 67 7.94 3.30 -0.37
CA TYR A 67 8.49 3.00 -1.70
C TYR A 67 9.91 3.58 -1.89
N SER A 68 10.09 4.86 -1.51
CA SER A 68 11.37 5.56 -1.64
C SER A 68 12.48 4.91 -0.79
N ARG A 69 12.15 4.50 0.44
CA ARG A 69 13.07 3.75 1.30
C ARG A 69 13.37 2.36 0.75
N GLY A 70 12.36 1.66 0.23
CA GLY A 70 12.54 0.34 -0.37
C GLY A 70 13.25 0.31 -1.73
N LYS A 71 13.40 1.46 -2.39
CA LYS A 71 14.26 1.62 -3.59
C LYS A 71 15.72 1.90 -3.23
N LYS A 72 15.98 2.45 -2.04
CA LYS A 72 17.32 2.88 -1.61
C LYS A 72 18.14 1.75 -0.98
N ASN A 73 17.48 0.70 -0.48
CA ASN A 73 18.09 -0.51 0.08
C ASN A 73 18.28 -1.61 -0.97
#